data_AF-A0A7X8G3C4-F1
#
_entry.id   AF-A0A7X8G3C4-F1
#
_cell.length_a   1.000
_cell.length_b   1.000
_cell.length_c   1.000
_cell.angle_alpha   90.00
_cell.angle_beta   90.00
_cell.angle_gamma   90.00
#
_symmetry.space_group_name_H-M   'P 1'
#
loop_
_entity.id
_entity.type
_entity.pdbx_description
1 polymer ?
#
loop_
_entity_poly.entity_id
_entity_poly.type
_entity_poly.pdbx_seq_one_letter_code
_entity_poly.pdbx_strand_id
1 'polypeptide(L)' 'MEKFNIFGSMKKKWLPPSYGKNKHENMSEEERAVIDEFQGKGSYEKVLNNVDKYIINITGLLMLKDPPKK' A
#
# COMPACT_ATOMS: atom_id res chain seq x y z
N MET A 1 9.45 -0.52 10.12
CA MET A 1 10.25 -0.32 8.88
C MET A 1 9.43 -0.57 7.61
N GLU A 2 8.58 -1.60 7.54
CA GLU A 2 7.79 -1.96 6.33
C GLU A 2 6.96 -0.81 5.73
N LYS A 3 6.35 0.02 6.56
CA LYS A 3 5.48 1.13 6.11
C LYS A 3 6.20 2.13 5.19
N PHE A 4 7.49 2.40 5.45
CA PHE A 4 8.31 3.29 4.62
C PHE A 4 8.68 2.64 3.28
N ASN A 5 8.98 1.34 3.28
CA ASN A 5 9.27 0.60 2.05
C ASN A 5 8.05 0.54 1.14
N ILE A 6 6.86 0.25 1.69
CA ILE A 6 5.61 0.24 0.92
C ILE A 6 5.36 1.62 0.31
N PHE A 7 5.49 2.68 1.10
CA PHE A 7 5.29 4.05 0.63
C PHE A 7 6.26 4.46 -0.48
N GLY A 8 7.54 4.13 -0.32
CA GLY A 8 8.57 4.37 -1.32
C GLY A 8 8.30 3.64 -2.62
N SER A 9 7.95 2.36 -2.53
CA SER A 9 7.64 1.52 -3.70
C SER A 9 6.34 1.92 -4.40
N MET A 10 5.31 2.34 -3.67
CA MET A 10 4.10 2.94 -4.24
C MET A 10 4.43 4.22 -5.02
N LYS A 11 5.22 5.13 -4.42
CA LYS A 11 5.61 6.39 -5.07
C LYS A 11 6.49 6.17 -6.31
N LYS A 12 7.34 5.14 -6.28
CA LYS A 12 8.16 4.70 -7.42
C LYS A 12 7.39 3.89 -8.47
N LYS A 13 6.09 3.64 -8.27
CA LYS A 13 5.25 2.77 -9.12
C LYS A 13 5.81 1.35 -9.27
N TRP A 14 6.53 0.88 -8.26
CA TRP A 14 7.03 -0.49 -8.19
C TRP A 14 5.98 -1.47 -7.71
N LEU A 15 4.95 -0.97 -7.03
CA LEU A 15 3.82 -1.77 -6.59
C LEU A 15 2.63 -1.59 -7.54
N PRO A 16 1.84 -2.65 -7.75
CA PRO A 16 0.66 -2.57 -8.57
C PRO A 16 -0.34 -1.53 -8.04
N PRO A 17 -1.13 -0.88 -8.90
CA PRO A 17 -2.14 0.08 -8.49
C PRO A 17 -3.22 -0.55 -7.58
N SER A 18 -3.36 -1.87 -7.67
CA SER A 18 -4.25 -2.71 -6.87
C SER A 18 -3.67 -3.10 -5.49
N TYR A 19 -2.42 -2.73 -5.20
CA TYR A 19 -1.73 -3.08 -3.96
C TYR A 19 -2.46 -2.51 -2.74
N GLY A 20 -2.79 -3.38 -1.77
CA GLY A 20 -3.61 -3.05 -0.61
C GLY A 20 -5.06 -2.67 -0.91
N LYS A 21 -5.55 -2.93 -2.14
CA LYS A 21 -6.97 -2.77 -2.49
C LYS A 21 -7.61 -4.10 -2.81
N ASN A 22 -6.94 -4.91 -3.63
CA ASN A 22 -7.40 -6.26 -3.99
C ASN A 22 -6.69 -7.33 -3.18
N LYS A 23 -7.30 -8.51 -3.04
CA LYS A 23 -6.58 -9.67 -2.54
C LYS A 23 -5.53 -10.11 -3.54
N HIS A 24 -4.42 -10.65 -3.05
CA HIS A 24 -3.36 -11.23 -3.87
C HIS A 24 -3.91 -12.27 -4.86
N GLU A 25 -4.97 -13.00 -4.50
CA GLU A 25 -5.60 -14.01 -5.36
C GLU A 25 -6.43 -13.42 -6.52
N ASN A 26 -6.90 -12.17 -6.37
CA ASN A 26 -7.68 -11.47 -7.39
C ASN A 26 -6.80 -10.60 -8.31
N MET A 27 -5.47 -10.69 -8.17
CA MET A 27 -4.51 -9.96 -8.97
C MET A 27 -3.96 -10.81 -10.12
N SER A 28 -3.48 -10.13 -11.16
CA SER A 28 -2.77 -10.79 -12.26
C SER A 28 -1.48 -11.44 -11.76
N GLU A 29 -1.01 -12.45 -12.49
CA GLU A 29 0.23 -13.18 -12.14
C GLU A 29 1.44 -12.25 -12.00
N GLU A 30 1.53 -11.22 -12.85
CA GLU A 30 2.57 -10.19 -12.79
C GLU A 30 2.49 -9.36 -11.50
N GLU A 31 1.29 -8.90 -11.13
CA GLU A 31 1.08 -8.14 -9.90
C GLU A 31 1.42 -8.98 -8.65
N ARG A 32 1.08 -10.28 -8.69
CA ARG A 32 1.42 -11.24 -7.64
C ARG A 32 2.91 -11.47 -7.53
N ALA A 33 3.60 -11.67 -8.65
CA ALA A 33 5.04 -11.85 -8.69
C ALA A 33 5.76 -10.63 -8.10
N VAL A 34 5.32 -9.41 -8.46
CA VAL A 34 5.85 -8.16 -7.91
C VAL A 34 5.66 -8.09 -6.39
N ILE A 35 4.50 -8.50 -5.87
CA ILE A 35 4.25 -8.54 -4.42
C ILE A 35 5.13 -9.56 -3.72
N ASP A 36 5.29 -10.73 -4.34
CA ASP A 36 6.10 -11.81 -3.81
C ASP A 36 7.57 -11.42 -3.73
N GLU A 37 8.10 -10.83 -4.81
CA GLU A 37 9.47 -10.32 -4.89
C GLU A 37 9.71 -9.13 -3.95
N PHE A 38 8.69 -8.30 -3.71
CA PHE A 38 8.81 -7.14 -2.83
C PHE A 38 8.81 -7.48 -1.34
N GLN A 39 7.89 -8.34 -0.89
CA GLN A 39 7.74 -8.67 0.54
C GLN A 39 7.22 -10.09 0.82
N GLY A 40 6.79 -10.82 -0.20
CA GLY A 40 6.11 -12.10 -0.07
C GLY A 40 4.59 -11.98 0.18
N LYS A 41 3.84 -12.98 -0.30
CA LYS A 41 2.38 -13.08 -0.07
C LYS A 41 2.00 -12.98 1.42
N GLY A 42 2.76 -13.62 2.32
CA GLY A 42 2.43 -13.65 3.75
C GLY A 42 2.48 -12.26 4.43
N SER A 43 3.47 -11.44 4.08
CA SER A 43 3.56 -10.06 4.57
C SER A 43 2.47 -9.18 3.94
N TYR A 44 2.19 -9.39 2.65
CA TYR A 44 1.11 -8.70 1.96
C TYR A 44 -0.25 -8.91 2.61
N GLU A 45 -0.57 -10.15 3.02
CA GLU A 45 -1.83 -10.46 3.68
C GLU A 45 -1.98 -9.72 5.01
N LYS A 46 -0.89 -9.53 5.76
CA LYS A 46 -0.88 -8.72 7.00
C LYS A 46 -1.12 -7.24 6.70
N VAL A 47 -0.49 -6.71 5.64
CA VAL A 47 -0.69 -5.34 5.16
C VAL A 47 -2.13 -5.13 4.71
N LEU A 48 -2.70 -6.08 3.96
CA LEU A 48 -4.09 -6.03 3.49
C LEU A 48 -5.08 -6.03 4.65
N ASN A 49 -4.86 -6.86 5.67
CA ASN A 49 -5.69 -6.89 6.88
C ASN A 49 -5.55 -5.61 7.73
N ASN A 50 -4.47 -4.85 7.56
CA ASN A 50 -4.20 -3.63 8.31
C ASN A 50 -3.99 -2.44 7.36
N VAL A 51 -4.74 -2.37 6.26
CA VAL A 51 -4.38 -1.49 5.16
C VAL A 51 -4.37 -0.02 5.54
N ASP A 52 -5.31 0.43 6.37
CA ASP A 52 -5.34 1.77 6.95
C ASP A 52 -4.10 2.10 7.80
N LYS A 53 -3.49 1.08 8.41
CA LYS A 53 -2.29 1.21 9.22
C LYS A 53 -1.02 1.21 8.38
N TYR A 54 -0.99 0.64 7.18
CA TYR A 54 0.22 0.51 6.35
C TYR A 54 0.17 1.40 5.11
N ILE A 55 -0.94 1.39 4.37
CA ILE A 55 -1.20 2.26 3.24
C ILE A 55 -1.81 3.56 3.75
N ILE A 56 -0.95 4.55 3.96
CA ILE A 56 -1.41 5.92 4.18
C ILE A 56 -1.88 6.46 2.84
N ASN A 57 -3.17 6.71 2.71
CA ASN A 57 -3.68 7.52 1.61
C ASN A 57 -3.16 8.95 1.80
N ILE A 58 -2.12 9.30 1.03
CA ILE A 58 -1.45 10.62 1.08
C ILE A 58 -2.48 11.74 0.86
N THR A 59 -3.51 11.48 0.06
CA THR A 59 -4.59 12.44 -0.20
C THR A 59 -5.29 12.87 1.09
N GLY A 60 -5.50 11.96 2.05
CA GLY A 60 -6.08 12.29 3.35
C GLY A 60 -5.06 12.89 4.34
N LEU A 61 -3.80 12.42 4.30
CA LEU A 61 -2.75 12.94 5.19
C LEU A 61 -2.35 14.39 4.83
N LEU A 62 -2.36 14.76 3.54
CA LEU A 62 -2.07 16.12 3.10
C LEU A 62 -3.20 17.12 3.43
N MET A 63 -4.42 16.63 3.71
CA MET A 63 -5.54 17.47 4.16
C MET A 63 -5.46 17.84 5.65
N LEU A 64 -4.53 17.28 6.44
CA LEU A 64 -4.30 17.63 7.85
C LEU A 64 -3.52 18.96 8.03
N LYS A 65 -3.64 19.91 7.10
CA LYS A 65 -2.99 21.23 7.21
C LYS A 65 -3.93 22.43 7.21
N ASP A 66 -5.24 22.22 7.12
CA ASP A 66 -6.18 23.30 7.35
C ASP A 66 -6.78 23.16 8.77
N PRO A 67 -6.36 24.00 9.74
CA PRO A 67 -7.12 24.11 10.98
C PRO A 67 -8.56 24.53 10.62
N PRO A 68 -9.58 24.06 11.35
CA PRO A 68 -10.95 24.52 11.13
C PRO A 68 -10.94 26.05 11.25
N LYS A 69 -11.24 26.74 10.13
CA LYS A 69 -11.51 28.18 10.15
C LYS A 69 -12.71 28.38 11.08
N LYS A 70 -12.41 28.86 12.28
CA LYS A 70 -13.38 29.34 13.25
C LYS A 70 -13.54 30.84 13.07
#